data_AF-A0A534WGM0-F1
#
_entry.id   AF-A0A534WGM0-F1
#
_cell.length_a   1.000
_cell.length_b   1.000
_cell.length_c   1.000
_cell.angle_alpha   90.00
_cell.angle_beta   90.00
_cell.angle_gamma   90.00
#
_symmetry.space_group_name_H-M   'P 1'
#
loop_
_entity.id
_entity.type
_entity.pdbx_description
1 polymer ?
#
loop_
_entity_poly.entity_id
_entity_poly.type
_entity_poly.pdbx_seq_one_letter_code
_entity_poly.pdbx_strand_id
1 'polypeptide(L)'
;MAITNLCPRATRSASELKRAEFEAGRRVLERKIRRIRPKLVAFVGVTLYRRFFGGARRGNPGPGLKPDEIQGARVFVLPNPSGLNASFPSFVSKLRWFRRLARAHAADATPERWLKHPRGRSEQPIADVPVRALRRPE
;
A
#
# COMPACT_ATOMS: atom_id res chain seq x y z
N MET A 1 -3.44 3.45 -10.40
CA MET A 1 -2.81 3.19 -9.09
C MET A 1 -1.30 3.32 -9.27
N ALA A 2 -0.56 3.85 -8.30
CA ALA A 2 0.90 4.00 -8.36
C ALA A 2 1.55 3.31 -7.16
N ILE A 3 2.76 2.77 -7.35
CA ILE A 3 3.54 2.10 -6.31
C ILE A 3 4.92 2.75 -6.26
N THR A 4 5.44 2.99 -5.06
CA THR A 4 6.78 3.53 -4.85
C THR A 4 7.34 3.02 -3.53
N ASN A 5 8.66 2.92 -3.44
CA ASN A 5 9.36 2.63 -2.20
C ASN A 5 9.77 3.94 -1.51
N LEU A 6 9.79 3.91 -0.17
CA LEU A 6 10.32 5.01 0.63
C LEU A 6 11.85 5.03 0.57
N CYS A 7 12.47 3.88 0.77
CA CYS A 7 13.91 3.67 0.59
C CYS A 7 14.11 2.85 -0.70
N PRO A 8 14.79 3.39 -1.72
CA PRO A 8 14.95 2.69 -3.00
C PRO A 8 16.00 1.56 -2.97
N ARG A 9 16.93 1.58 -2.01
CA ARG A 9 17.98 0.57 -1.88
C ARG A 9 17.38 -0.79 -1.53
N ALA A 10 17.78 -1.82 -2.27
CA ALA A 10 17.43 -3.21 -1.95
C ALA A 10 18.19 -3.68 -0.70
N THR A 11 17.48 -4.36 0.19
CA THR A 11 17.99 -4.92 1.46
C THR A 11 17.33 -6.27 1.72
N ARG A 12 18.01 -7.18 2.42
CA ARG A 12 17.38 -8.45 2.81
C ARG A 12 16.28 -8.23 3.84
N SER A 13 16.48 -7.25 4.73
CA SER A 13 15.49 -6.82 5.72
C SER A 13 15.42 -5.31 5.85
N ALA A 14 14.23 -4.80 6.21
CA ALA A 14 14.02 -3.39 6.52
C ALA A 14 14.87 -2.89 7.71
N SER A 15 15.39 -3.78 8.54
CA SER A 15 16.31 -3.46 9.64
C SER A 15 17.69 -2.98 9.17
N GLU A 16 18.09 -3.29 7.92
CA GLU A 16 19.36 -2.83 7.34
C GLU A 16 19.30 -1.39 6.81
N LEU A 17 18.10 -0.79 6.77
CA LEU A 17 17.91 0.58 6.31
C LEU A 17 18.29 1.57 7.41
N LYS A 18 19.16 2.52 7.07
CA LYS A 18 19.62 3.56 7.99
C LYS A 18 18.58 4.65 8.14
N ARG A 19 18.57 5.33 9.30
CA ARG A 19 17.68 6.47 9.57
C ARG A 19 17.75 7.56 8.48
N ALA A 20 18.96 7.88 8.02
CA ALA A 20 19.18 8.87 6.96
C ALA A 20 18.48 8.50 5.64
N GLU A 21 18.37 7.21 5.31
CA GLU A 21 17.67 6.74 4.12
C GLU A 21 16.16 6.97 4.22
N PHE A 22 15.57 6.73 5.40
CA PHE A 22 14.16 7.05 5.66
C PHE A 22 13.90 8.55 5.55
N GLU A 23 14.79 9.38 6.08
CA GLU A 23 14.64 10.84 6.04
C GLU A 23 14.77 11.39 4.60
N ALA A 24 15.75 10.90 3.84
CA ALA A 24 15.89 11.23 2.42
C ALA A 24 14.66 10.76 1.61
N GLY A 25 14.23 9.52 1.85
CA GLY A 25 13.04 8.92 1.25
C GLY A 25 11.78 9.73 1.53
N ARG A 26 11.59 10.19 2.77
CA ARG A 26 10.44 11.01 3.19
C ARG A 26 10.34 12.27 2.34
N ARG A 27 11.44 13.02 2.20
CA ARG A 27 11.47 14.24 1.38
C ARG A 27 11.13 13.96 -0.08
N VAL A 28 11.63 12.86 -0.65
CA VAL A 28 11.32 12.45 -2.02
C VAL A 28 9.84 12.09 -2.17
N LEU A 29 9.30 11.31 -1.23
CA LEU A 29 7.91 10.87 -1.26
C LEU A 29 6.94 12.03 -1.08
N GLU A 30 7.21 12.97 -0.17
CA GLU A 30 6.41 14.20 -0.01
C GLU A 30 6.36 15.02 -1.30
N ARG A 31 7.50 15.17 -2.01
CA ARG A 31 7.52 15.84 -3.33
C ARG A 31 6.67 15.11 -4.36
N LYS A 32 6.74 13.77 -4.40
CA LYS A 32 5.91 12.95 -5.31
C LYS A 32 4.42 13.13 -4.99
N ILE A 33 4.05 13.06 -3.72
CA ILE A 33 2.65 13.23 -3.27
C ILE A 33 2.15 14.64 -3.61
N ARG A 34 2.94 15.68 -3.34
CA ARG A 34 2.57 17.07 -3.69
C ARG A 34 2.33 17.25 -5.20
N ARG A 35 3.12 16.58 -6.04
CA ARG A 35 2.98 16.62 -7.51
C ARG A 35 1.78 15.82 -8.01
N ILE A 36 1.60 14.60 -7.50
CA ILE A 36 0.58 13.65 -7.98
C ILE A 36 -0.80 13.95 -7.38
N ARG A 37 -0.83 14.57 -6.20
CA ARG A 37 -2.05 14.88 -5.41
C ARG A 37 -2.99 13.67 -5.29
N PRO A 38 -2.51 12.51 -4.78
CA PRO A 38 -3.38 11.37 -4.56
C PRO A 38 -4.41 11.68 -3.47
N LYS A 39 -5.62 11.13 -3.59
CA LYS A 39 -6.64 11.22 -2.52
C LYS A 39 -6.26 10.44 -1.27
N LEU A 40 -5.53 9.35 -1.44
CA LEU A 40 -5.19 8.39 -0.38
C LEU A 40 -3.78 7.84 -0.60
N VAL A 41 -2.98 7.83 0.47
CA VAL A 41 -1.65 7.20 0.51
C VAL A 41 -1.72 5.98 1.42
N ALA A 42 -1.40 4.81 0.88
CA ALA A 42 -1.37 3.56 1.63
C ALA A 42 0.06 3.17 2.00
N PHE A 43 0.39 3.11 3.30
CA PHE A 43 1.63 2.51 3.77
C PHE A 43 1.45 1.01 3.94
N VAL A 44 2.38 0.25 3.37
CA VAL A 44 2.42 -1.21 3.53
C VAL A 44 3.30 -1.54 4.75
N GLY A 45 2.68 -1.65 5.92
CA GLY A 45 3.34 -1.95 7.19
C GLY A 45 3.34 -0.77 8.18
N VAL A 46 3.01 -1.07 9.44
CA VAL A 46 2.93 -0.08 10.54
C VAL A 46 4.28 0.56 10.85
N THR A 47 5.37 -0.20 10.78
CA THR A 47 6.73 0.33 11.03
C THR A 47 7.11 1.40 10.03
N LEU A 48 6.79 1.21 8.74
CA LEU A 48 7.08 2.19 7.69
C LEU A 48 6.30 3.48 7.92
N TYR A 49 5.02 3.34 8.23
CA TYR A 49 4.17 4.46 8.61
C TYR A 49 4.76 5.25 9.80
N ARG A 50 5.11 4.57 10.91
CA ARG A 50 5.71 5.21 12.09
C ARG A 50 7.03 5.92 11.77
N ARG A 51 7.89 5.30 10.94
CA ARG A 51 9.18 5.87 10.52
C ARG A 51 9.00 7.10 9.63
N PHE A 52 8.10 7.06 8.65
CA PHE A 52 7.79 8.19 7.78
C PHE A 52 7.38 9.42 8.61
N PHE A 53 6.64 9.17 9.67
CA PHE A 53 6.06 10.16 10.54
C PHE A 53 6.88 10.38 11.84
N GLY A 54 8.11 9.87 11.94
CA GLY A 54 9.01 10.21 13.05
C GLY A 54 8.63 9.70 14.45
N GLY A 55 7.81 8.66 14.61
CA GLY A 55 7.63 7.97 15.90
C GLY A 55 6.20 7.70 16.36
N ALA A 56 5.94 7.89 17.67
CA ALA A 56 4.67 7.62 18.33
C ALA A 56 3.53 8.43 17.69
N ARG A 57 2.40 7.78 17.39
CA ARG A 57 1.32 8.36 16.59
C ARG A 57 -0.03 8.21 17.29
N ARG A 58 -0.92 9.16 17.01
CA ARG A 58 -2.29 9.20 17.51
C ARG A 58 -3.16 8.17 16.81
N GLY A 59 -4.18 7.66 17.50
CA GLY A 59 -5.13 6.69 16.97
C GLY A 59 -4.67 5.23 17.05
N ASN A 60 -5.36 4.34 16.33
CA ASN A 60 -5.16 2.89 16.41
C ASN A 60 -3.70 2.48 16.06
N PRO A 61 -3.02 1.65 16.87
CA PRO A 61 -1.67 1.17 16.56
C PRO A 61 -1.61 0.20 15.35
N GLY A 62 -2.72 -0.45 15.00
CA GLY A 62 -2.78 -1.46 13.93
C GLY A 62 -3.05 -0.89 12.52
N PRO A 63 -3.41 -1.74 11.54
CA PRO A 63 -3.83 -1.31 10.21
C PRO A 63 -5.13 -0.47 10.23
N GLY A 64 -5.40 0.23 9.12
CA GLY A 64 -6.59 1.05 8.92
C GLY A 64 -6.28 2.50 8.59
N LEU A 65 -7.35 3.30 8.46
CA LEU A 65 -7.27 4.75 8.27
C LEU A 65 -6.58 5.41 9.46
N LYS A 66 -5.82 6.47 9.19
CA LYS A 66 -5.10 7.26 10.19
C LYS A 66 -5.63 8.69 10.23
N PRO A 67 -5.54 9.37 11.38
CA PRO A 67 -5.88 10.78 11.48
C PRO A 67 -4.86 11.68 10.75
N ASP A 68 -3.68 11.14 10.45
CA ASP A 68 -2.60 11.85 9.79
C ASP A 68 -2.84 12.01 8.28
N GLU A 69 -2.34 13.11 7.74
CA GLU A 69 -2.39 13.43 6.31
C GLU A 69 -1.00 13.75 5.76
N ILE A 70 -0.83 13.59 4.45
CA ILE A 70 0.39 13.98 3.73
C ILE A 70 -0.01 14.87 2.57
N GLN A 71 0.27 16.18 2.68
CA GLN A 71 -0.05 17.15 1.63
C GLN A 71 -1.55 17.10 1.23
N GLY A 72 -2.44 16.97 2.21
CA GLY A 72 -3.89 16.83 2.03
C GLY A 72 -4.36 15.43 1.59
N ALA A 73 -3.45 14.48 1.38
CA ALA A 73 -3.83 13.09 1.12
C ALA A 73 -4.08 12.36 2.44
N ARG A 74 -5.22 11.69 2.55
CA ARG A 74 -5.52 10.82 3.69
C ARG A 74 -4.52 9.66 3.76
N VAL A 75 -4.28 9.15 4.97
CA VAL A 75 -3.35 8.04 5.19
C VAL A 75 -4.08 6.77 5.58
N PHE A 76 -3.74 5.66 4.92
CA PHE A 76 -4.16 4.32 5.28
C PHE A 76 -2.95 3.44 5.54
N VAL A 77 -3.03 2.54 6.52
CA VAL A 77 -1.98 1.57 6.81
C VAL A 77 -2.48 0.16 6.56
N LEU A 78 -1.75 -0.60 5.75
CA LEU A 78 -1.96 -2.02 5.51
C LEU A 78 -1.03 -2.85 6.39
N PRO A 79 -1.40 -4.10 6.72
CA PRO A 79 -0.42 -5.06 7.24
C PRO A 79 0.69 -5.28 6.20
N ASN A 80 1.92 -5.52 6.66
CA ASN A 80 3.01 -5.92 5.78
C ASN A 80 2.70 -7.32 5.20
N PRO A 81 2.74 -7.53 3.87
CA PRO A 81 2.45 -8.83 3.26
C PRO A 81 3.49 -9.90 3.59
N SER A 82 4.70 -9.53 4.01
CA SER A 82 5.79 -10.44 4.38
C SER A 82 5.33 -11.61 5.26
N GLY A 83 5.86 -12.81 5.00
CA GLY A 83 5.60 -14.01 5.79
C GLY A 83 6.10 -13.91 7.24
N LEU A 84 7.05 -13.01 7.52
CA LEU A 84 7.56 -12.74 8.88
C LEU A 84 6.55 -11.96 9.76
N ASN A 85 5.45 -11.48 9.18
CA ASN A 85 4.43 -10.75 9.91
C ASN A 85 3.48 -11.72 10.65
N ALA A 86 3.93 -12.21 11.81
CA ALA A 86 3.19 -13.17 12.65
C ALA A 86 1.80 -12.64 13.09
N SER A 87 1.62 -11.32 13.22
CA SER A 87 0.32 -10.71 13.56
C SER A 87 -0.74 -10.86 12.47
N PHE A 88 -0.33 -11.21 11.24
CA PHE A 88 -1.23 -11.42 10.09
C PHE A 88 -0.80 -12.70 9.35
N PRO A 89 -1.08 -13.89 9.90
CA PRO A 89 -0.47 -15.13 9.44
C PRO A 89 -0.98 -15.59 8.07
N SER A 90 -2.24 -15.28 7.72
CA SER A 90 -2.86 -15.78 6.48
C SER A 90 -3.13 -14.67 5.47
N PHE A 91 -3.22 -15.05 4.19
CA PHE A 91 -3.68 -14.16 3.11
C PHE A 91 -5.05 -13.54 3.43
N VAL A 92 -6.00 -14.35 3.92
CA VAL A 92 -7.35 -13.91 4.26
C VAL A 92 -7.32 -12.81 5.34
N SER A 93 -6.48 -12.97 6.37
CA SER A 93 -6.30 -11.98 7.44
C SER A 93 -5.78 -10.63 6.92
N LYS A 94 -5.03 -10.64 5.81
CA LYS A 94 -4.50 -9.44 5.14
C LYS A 94 -5.54 -8.86 4.16
N LEU A 95 -6.20 -9.71 3.38
CA LEU A 95 -7.16 -9.33 2.33
C LEU A 95 -8.27 -8.42 2.85
N ARG A 96 -8.75 -8.66 4.08
CA ARG A 96 -9.77 -7.80 4.70
C ARG A 96 -9.35 -6.32 4.74
N TRP A 97 -8.07 -6.04 4.90
CA TRP A 97 -7.54 -4.66 4.96
C TRP A 97 -7.42 -4.03 3.59
N PHE A 98 -7.08 -4.81 2.55
CA PHE A 98 -7.14 -4.35 1.17
C PHE A 98 -8.58 -4.04 0.75
N ARG A 99 -9.56 -4.85 1.16
CA ARG A 99 -10.99 -4.54 0.96
C ARG A 99 -11.42 -3.25 1.68
N ARG A 100 -10.93 -3.02 2.90
CA ARG A 100 -11.18 -1.76 3.64
C ARG A 100 -10.51 -0.56 2.96
N LEU A 101 -9.30 -0.72 2.43
CA LEU A 101 -8.60 0.30 1.65
C LEU A 101 -9.42 0.70 0.42
N ALA A 102 -9.93 -0.28 -0.33
CA ALA A 102 -10.77 -0.03 -1.51
C ALA A 102 -12.02 0.79 -1.15
N ARG A 103 -12.70 0.44 -0.06
CA ARG A 103 -13.84 1.22 0.46
C ARG A 103 -13.44 2.62 0.88
N ALA A 104 -12.34 2.77 1.61
CA ALA A 104 -11.85 4.08 2.02
C ALA A 104 -11.53 4.98 0.81
N HIS A 105 -10.96 4.41 -0.26
CA HIS A 105 -10.72 5.13 -1.50
C HIS A 105 -12.02 5.52 -2.22
N ALA A 106 -13.00 4.61 -2.27
CA ALA A 106 -14.29 4.84 -2.92
C ALA A 106 -15.17 5.87 -2.19
N ALA A 107 -15.08 5.98 -0.87
CA ALA A 107 -15.82 6.97 -0.09
C ALA A 107 -15.51 8.44 -0.48
N ASP A 108 -14.37 8.70 -1.13
CA ASP A 108 -14.01 10.01 -1.69
C ASP A 108 -14.21 10.10 -3.21
N ALA A 109 -14.60 8.99 -3.86
CA ALA A 109 -14.85 8.99 -5.29
C ALA A 109 -16.22 9.61 -5.52
N THR A 110 -16.25 10.90 -5.88
CA THR A 110 -17.34 11.41 -6.71
C THR A 110 -17.50 10.44 -7.89
N PRO A 111 -18.68 9.84 -8.12
CA PRO A 111 -18.86 8.75 -9.09
C PRO A 111 -18.38 9.11 -10.52
N GLU A 112 -18.35 10.39 -10.85
CA GLU A 112 -18.23 10.88 -12.21
C GLU A 112 -16.84 10.69 -12.86
N ARG A 113 -15.77 10.52 -12.08
CA ARG A 113 -14.41 10.57 -12.64
C ARG A 113 -13.92 9.25 -13.27
N TRP A 114 -14.63 8.14 -13.03
CA TRP A 114 -14.29 6.82 -13.62
C TRP A 114 -15.21 6.42 -14.77
N LEU A 115 -16.36 7.09 -14.93
CA LEU A 115 -17.33 6.85 -16.00
C LEU A 115 -17.02 7.60 -17.31
N LYS A 116 -16.04 8.52 -17.33
CA LYS A 116 -15.68 9.31 -18.53
C LYS A 116 -14.50 8.74 -19.34
N HIS A 117 -14.35 7.41 -19.40
CA HIS A 117 -13.54 6.77 -20.44
C HIS A 117 -14.25 5.52 -20.95
N PRO A 118 -14.80 5.54 -22.19
CA PRO A 118 -15.35 4.34 -22.80
C PRO A 118 -14.16 3.50 -23.26
N ARG A 119 -13.72 2.53 -22.45
CA ARG A 119 -12.95 1.41 -22.98
C ARG A 119 -13.92 0.33 -23.37
N GLY A 120 -14.36 0.42 -24.62
CA GLY A 120 -14.65 -0.77 -25.40
C GLY A 120 -13.41 -1.66 -25.40
N ARG A 121 -13.43 -2.68 -24.55
CA ARG A 121 -12.69 -3.92 -24.72
C ARG A 121 -13.46 -4.96 -23.94
N SER A 122 -14.07 -5.87 -24.68
CA SER A 122 -14.78 -7.05 -24.18
C SER A 122 -14.09 -7.68 -22.98
N GLU A 123 -14.79 -7.76 -21.86
CA GLU A 123 -14.50 -8.71 -20.79
C GLU A 123 -14.60 -10.12 -21.38
N GLN A 124 -13.46 -10.73 -21.66
CA GLN A 124 -13.40 -12.19 -21.64
C GLN A 124 -13.14 -12.60 -20.18
N PRO A 125 -13.93 -13.53 -19.61
CA PRO A 125 -13.68 -14.01 -18.27
C PRO A 125 -12.29 -14.68 -18.22
N ILE A 126 -11.55 -14.40 -17.15
CA ILE A 126 -10.29 -15.06 -16.86
C ILE A 126 -10.63 -16.54 -16.64
N ALA A 127 -10.28 -17.40 -17.59
CA ALA A 127 -10.43 -18.84 -17.43
C ALA A 127 -9.57 -19.33 -16.25
N ASP A 128 -10.13 -20.20 -15.43
CA ASP A 128 -9.41 -20.89 -14.37
C ASP A 128 -8.20 -21.63 -14.95
N VAL A 129 -7.00 -21.23 -14.54
CA VAL A 129 -5.77 -21.96 -14.85
C VAL A 129 -5.62 -23.06 -13.80
N PRO A 130 -5.68 -24.36 -14.17
CA PRO A 130 -5.51 -25.43 -13.20
C PRO A 130 -4.06 -25.45 -12.70
N VAL A 131 -3.91 -25.52 -11.36
CA VAL A 131 -2.63 -25.69 -10.66
C VAL A 131 -2.12 -27.12 -10.89
N ARG A 132 -1.56 -27.40 -12.06
CA ARG A 132 -0.79 -28.64 -12.33
C ARG A 132 0.12 -28.47 -13.55
N ALA A 133 1.22 -27.72 -13.39
CA ALA A 133 2.37 -27.80 -14.30
C ALA A 133 3.62 -27.19 -13.65
N LEU A 134 4.12 -27.82 -12.58
CA LEU A 134 5.49 -27.63 -12.07
C LEU A 134 5.97 -28.99 -11.51
N ARG A 135 6.11 -29.98 -12.39
CA ARG A 135 7.05 -31.08 -12.18
C ARG A 135 8.16 -30.90 -13.23
N ARG A 136 9.39 -30.74 -12.75
CA ARG A 136 10.60 -30.75 -13.59
C ARG A 136 10.94 -32.20 -13.96
N PRO A 137 11.48 -32.47 -15.15
CA PRO A 137 12.02 -33.78 -15.47
C PRO A 137 13.42 -33.96 -14.84
N GLU A 138 13.73 -35.19 -14.45
CA GLU A 138 15.08 -35.76 -14.50
C GLU A 138 15.25 -36.46 -15.86
#